data_AF-A0AAE3GT41-F1
#
_entry.id   AF-A0AAE3GT41-F1
#
_cell.length_a   1.000
_cell.length_b   1.000
_cell.length_c   1.000
_cell.angle_alpha   90.00
_cell.angle_beta   90.00
_cell.angle_gamma   90.00
#
_symmetry.space_group_name_H-M   'P 1'
#
loop_
_entity.id
_entity.type
_entity.pdbx_description
1 polymer ?
#
loop_
_entity_poly.entity_id
_entity_poly.type
_entity_poly.pdbx_seq_one_letter_code
_entity_poly.pdbx_strand_id
1 'polypeptide(L)' 'MQGVVIVTVAHTERNEVIRIISARKATRQEKNTYYDYLAETT' A
#
# COMPACT_ATOMS: atom_id res chain seq x y z
N MET A 1 12.87 11.25 5.89
CA MET A 1 12.65 10.04 5.07
C MET A 1 12.82 10.40 3.59
N GLN A 2 14.03 10.34 3.06
CA GLN A 2 14.27 10.47 1.60
C GLN A 2 14.55 9.06 1.08
N GLY A 3 13.68 8.54 0.22
CA GLY A 3 13.85 7.22 -0.42
C GLY A 3 12.67 6.25 -0.34
N VAL A 4 11.58 6.55 0.38
CA VAL A 4 10.42 5.63 0.47
C VAL A 4 9.40 5.93 -0.62
N VAL A 5 9.04 4.91 -1.40
CA VAL A 5 7.99 4.97 -2.42
C VAL A 5 6.79 4.15 -1.96
N ILE A 6 5.63 4.80 -1.85
CA ILE A 6 4.37 4.11 -1.59
C ILE A 6 3.73 3.72 -2.92
N VAL A 7 3.32 2.47 -3.02
CA VAL A 7 2.64 1.89 -4.18
C VAL A 7 1.30 1.29 -3.77
N THR A 8 0.31 1.41 -4.66
CA THR A 8 -0.95 0.67 -4.55
C THR A 8 -0.81 -0.61 -5.37
N VAL A 9 -1.19 -1.75 -4.79
CA VAL A 9 -1.12 -3.08 -5.43
C VAL A 9 -2.50 -3.68 -5.63
N ALA A 10 -2.79 -4.11 -6.85
CA ALA A 10 -3.88 -5.04 -7.10
C ALA A 10 -3.36 -6.44 -6.84
N HIS A 11 -4.01 -7.18 -5.92
CA HIS A 11 -3.55 -8.51 -5.53
C HIS A 11 -4.73 -9.48 -5.40
N THR A 12 -4.38 -10.76 -5.35
CA THR A 12 -5.28 -11.83 -4.90
C THR A 12 -4.60 -12.56 -3.76
N GLU A 13 -5.41 -13.07 -2.83
CA GLU A 13 -4.94 -13.88 -1.72
C GLU A 13 -5.62 -15.26 -1.77
N ARG A 14 -4.82 -16.32 -1.71
CA ARG A 14 -5.31 -17.72 -1.67
C ARG A 14 -4.36 -18.58 -0.85
N ASN A 15 -4.90 -19.37 0.07
CA ASN A 15 -4.11 -20.27 0.94
C ASN A 15 -2.91 -19.55 1.58
N GLU A 16 -3.15 -18.37 2.14
CA GLU A 16 -2.12 -17.54 2.80
C GLU A 16 -1.01 -17.02 1.86
N VAL A 17 -1.17 -17.18 0.54
CA VAL A 17 -0.26 -16.66 -0.48
C VAL A 17 -0.86 -15.42 -1.14
N ILE A 18 -0.16 -14.29 -1.02
CA ILE A 18 -0.49 -13.04 -1.71
C ILE A 18 0.21 -13.02 -3.09
N ARG A 19 -0.58 -12.93 -4.16
CA ARG A 19 -0.08 -12.71 -5.53
C ARG A 19 -0.39 -11.28 -5.95
N ILE A 20 0.66 -10.50 -6.20
CA ILE A 20 0.54 -9.17 -6.80
C ILE A 20 0.30 -9.33 -8.31
N ILE A 21 -0.76 -8.71 -8.83
CA ILE A 21 -1.14 -8.73 -10.24
C ILE A 21 -0.65 -7.46 -10.95
N SER A 22 -0.67 -6.33 -10.24
CA SER A 22 -0.21 -5.03 -10.75
C SER A 22 0.20 -4.12 -9.60
N ALA A 23 1.13 -3.20 -9.87
CA ALA A 23 1.59 -2.18 -8.94
C ALA A 23 1.72 -0.84 -9.66
N ARG A 24 1.28 0.23 -8.99
CA ARG A 24 1.53 1.60 -9.45
C ARG A 24 1.88 2.51 -8.27
N LYS A 25 2.55 3.64 -8.55
CA LYS A 25 2.78 4.68 -7.55
C LYS A 25 1.44 5.12 -6.95
N ALA A 26 1.36 5.18 -5.63
CA ALA A 26 0.16 5.61 -4.94
C ALA A 26 -0.13 7.08 -5.27
N THR A 27 -1.41 7.39 -5.45
CA THR A 27 -1.91 8.77 -5.54
C THR A 27 -1.74 9.48 -4.20
N ARG A 28 -1.90 10.80 -4.20
CA ARG A 28 -1.84 11.58 -2.96
C ARG A 28 -2.90 11.14 -1.95
N GLN A 29 -4.12 10.85 -2.40
CA GLN A 29 -5.20 10.43 -1.52
C GLN A 29 -4.90 9.08 -0.85
N GLU A 30 -4.47 8.08 -1.63
CA GLU A 30 -4.10 6.75 -1.11
C GLU A 30 -2.95 6.82 -0.10
N LYS A 31 -1.98 7.71 -0.32
CA LYS A 31 -0.90 7.93 0.65
C LYS A 31 -1.42 8.50 1.96
N ASN A 32 -2.33 9.48 1.91
CA ASN A 32 -2.91 10.05 3.11
C ASN A 32 -3.64 8.97 3.90
N THR A 33 -4.51 8.18 3.25
CA THR A 33 -5.21 7.06 3.89
C THR A 33 -4.24 6.07 4.55
N TYR A 34 -3.13 5.73 3.89
CA TYR A 34 -2.11 4.86 4.48
C TYR A 34 -1.45 5.48 5.73
N TYR A 35 -1.11 6.76 5.68
CA TYR A 35 -0.50 7.43 6.83
C TYR A 35 -1.48 7.65 7.99
N ASP A 36 -2.74 7.93 7.70
CA ASP A 36 -3.79 8.05 8.71
C ASP A 36 -3.95 6.73 9.46
N TYR A 37 -4.04 5.61 8.74
CA TYR A 37 -4.07 4.26 9.32
C TYR A 37 -2.84 3.96 10.21
N LEU A 38 -1.64 4.31 9.74
CA LEU A 38 -0.42 4.12 10.53
C LEU A 38 -0.43 4.94 11.83
N ALA A 39 -0.97 6.17 11.78
CA ALA A 39 -1.07 7.03 12.95
C ALA A 39 -2.07 6.51 13.99
N GLU A 40 -3.13 5.81 13.56
CA GLU A 40 -4.10 5.17 14.47
C GLU A 40 -3.60 3.86 15.09
N THR A 41 -2.68 3.17 14.42
CA THR A 41 -2.23 1.81 14.78
C THR A 41 -0.87 1.79 15.51
N THR A 42 -0.25 2.96 15.73
CA THR A 42 1.04 3.12 16.44
C THR A 42 0.82 3.80 17.79
#